data_AF-A0A923CAA7-F1
#
_entry.id   AF-A0A923CAA7-F1
#
_cell.length_a   1.000
_cell.length_b   1.000
_cell.length_c   1.000
_cell.angle_alpha   90.00
_cell.angle_beta   90.00
_cell.angle_gamma   90.00
#
_symmetry.space_group_name_H-M   'P 1'
#
loop_
_entity.id
_entity.type
_entity.pdbx_description
1 polymer ?
#
loop_
_entity_poly.entity_id
_entity_poly.type
_entity_poly.pdbx_seq_one_letter_code
_entity_poly.pdbx_strand_id
1 'polypeptide(L)'
;MALFQWTEKSADTLNAGGVIAPDERLPWPQTTVMGVQHVIAMFGATVLAPLLMGFDPNVAILMSGIGTLIFFFITGGKVPSYLGSSFAFIGVVIAASGYAGPGPNANLGVALGGIVICGLVYTIIGFIVHATNVKHTKSKPMAGME
;
A
#
# COMPACT_ATOMS: atom_id res chain seq x y z
N MET A 1 20.00 -9.52 -5.76
CA MET A 1 19.51 -9.23 -4.39
C MET A 1 19.75 -7.76 -4.14
N ALA A 2 18.70 -6.93 -4.15
CA ALA A 2 18.80 -5.46 -4.17
C ALA A 2 17.96 -4.80 -3.06
N LEU A 3 17.82 -5.47 -1.90
CA LEU A 3 16.98 -4.98 -0.81
C LEU A 3 17.60 -3.80 -0.03
N PHE A 4 18.90 -3.52 -0.22
CA PHE A 4 19.64 -2.52 0.58
C PHE A 4 20.78 -1.81 -0.18
N GLN A 5 20.78 -1.83 -1.52
CA GLN A 5 21.82 -1.17 -2.34
C GLN A 5 21.39 0.23 -2.78
N TRP A 6 20.92 1.06 -1.85
CA TRP A 6 20.53 2.44 -2.17
C TRP A 6 21.73 3.34 -2.37
N THR A 7 21.73 4.11 -3.46
CA THR A 7 22.74 5.13 -3.71
C THR A 7 22.41 6.36 -2.87
N GLU A 8 23.36 6.78 -2.03
CA GLU A 8 23.17 7.96 -1.18
C GLU A 8 23.43 9.23 -1.98
N LYS A 9 22.45 10.14 -2.01
CA LYS A 9 22.58 11.47 -2.60
C LYS A 9 22.63 12.53 -1.51
N SER A 10 23.51 13.53 -1.67
CA SER A 10 23.60 14.63 -0.71
C SER A 10 22.31 15.47 -0.69
N ALA A 11 22.02 16.06 0.46
CA ALA A 11 20.90 16.98 0.64
C ALA A 11 20.86 18.13 -0.37
N ASP A 12 22.03 18.52 -0.90
CA ASP A 12 22.18 19.60 -1.88
C ASP A 12 21.50 19.29 -3.21
N THR A 13 21.25 18.01 -3.51
CA THR A 13 20.48 17.62 -4.69
C THR A 13 19.03 18.10 -4.65
N LEU A 14 18.43 18.22 -3.46
CA LEU A 14 17.11 18.82 -3.29
C LEU A 14 17.14 20.34 -3.48
N ASN A 15 18.20 21.00 -3.00
CA ASN A 15 18.37 22.46 -3.15
C ASN A 15 18.57 22.88 -4.61
N ALA A 16 19.12 21.98 -5.44
CA ALA A 16 19.29 22.18 -6.88
C ALA A 16 18.04 21.80 -7.72
N GLY A 17 16.93 21.44 -7.08
CA GLY A 17 15.70 20.99 -7.78
C GLY A 17 15.77 19.56 -8.34
N GLY A 18 16.71 18.75 -7.84
CA GLY A 18 16.86 17.34 -8.22
C GLY A 18 15.75 16.46 -7.65
N VAL A 19 15.41 15.41 -8.41
CA VAL A 19 14.44 14.37 -8.02
C VAL A 19 15.20 13.16 -7.46
N ILE A 20 14.65 12.53 -6.41
CA ILE A 20 15.20 11.32 -5.80
C ILE A 20 14.43 10.12 -6.35
N ALA A 21 15.14 9.21 -7.01
CA ALA A 21 14.54 8.00 -7.54
C ALA A 21 14.34 6.92 -6.44
N PRO A 22 13.50 5.90 -6.66
CA PRO A 22 13.23 4.84 -5.66
C PRO A 22 14.44 4.01 -5.23
N ASP A 23 15.50 3.98 -6.05
CA ASP A 23 16.78 3.34 -5.78
C ASP A 23 17.79 4.25 -5.05
N GLU A 24 17.43 5.52 -4.85
CA GLU A 24 18.27 6.54 -4.22
C GLU A 24 17.74 6.86 -2.81
N ARG A 25 18.64 7.25 -1.91
CA ARG A 25 18.28 7.68 -0.55
C ARG A 25 18.96 9.00 -0.18
N LEU A 26 18.27 9.79 0.65
CA LEU A 26 18.86 10.91 1.37
C LEU A 26 19.65 10.42 2.59
N PRO A 27 20.50 11.30 3.17
CA PRO A 27 21.04 11.12 4.51
C PRO A 27 19.94 10.73 5.49
N TRP A 28 20.29 9.83 6.41
CA TRP A 28 19.37 9.27 7.41
C TRP A 28 18.45 10.28 8.12
N PRO A 29 18.91 11.48 8.53
CA PRO A 29 18.04 12.46 9.19
C PRO A 29 16.89 12.91 8.28
N GLN A 30 17.19 13.20 7.02
CA GLN A 30 16.20 13.69 6.06
C GLN A 30 15.27 12.57 5.62
N THR A 31 15.79 11.37 5.37
CA THR A 31 14.95 10.18 5.09
C THR A 31 13.97 9.92 6.23
N THR A 32 14.38 10.11 7.49
CA THR A 32 13.49 9.95 8.66
C THR A 32 12.38 10.98 8.66
N VAL A 33 12.70 12.26 8.43
CA VAL A 33 11.68 13.34 8.33
C VAL A 33 10.73 13.07 7.17
N MET A 34 11.24 12.63 6.02
CA MET A 34 10.42 12.26 4.87
C MET A 34 9.53 11.03 5.13
N GLY A 35 9.94 10.12 6.01
CA GLY A 35 9.10 9.02 6.48
C GLY A 35 7.98 9.51 7.41
N VAL A 36 8.32 10.38 8.37
CA VAL A 36 7.35 10.96 9.31
C VAL A 36 6.27 11.75 8.59
N GLN A 37 6.63 12.60 7.62
CA GLN A 37 5.63 13.35 6.86
C GLN A 37 4.67 12.40 6.11
N HIS A 38 5.17 11.26 5.62
CA HIS A 38 4.38 10.29 4.87
C HIS A 38 3.40 9.57 5.79
N VAL A 39 3.84 9.19 6.99
CA VAL A 39 2.95 8.61 8.02
C VAL A 39 1.85 9.60 8.38
N ILE A 40 2.18 10.86 8.63
CA ILE A 40 1.19 11.91 8.96
C ILE A 40 0.19 12.10 7.81
N ALA A 41 0.68 12.14 6.57
CA ALA A 41 -0.16 12.28 5.39
C ALA A 41 -1.15 11.11 5.22
N MET A 42 -0.71 9.88 5.46
CA MET A 42 -1.53 8.68 5.30
C MET A 42 -2.43 8.38 6.51
N PHE A 43 -2.11 8.93 7.68
CA PHE A 43 -2.83 8.69 8.94
C PHE A 43 -4.31 9.06 8.84
N GLY A 44 -4.62 10.22 8.24
CA GLY A 44 -5.99 10.72 8.15
C GLY A 44 -6.94 9.72 7.48
N ALA A 45 -6.55 9.17 6.33
CA ALA A 45 -7.34 8.15 5.64
C ALA A 45 -7.37 6.82 6.40
N THR A 46 -6.24 6.41 6.96
CA THR A 46 -6.10 5.12 7.65
C THR A 46 -6.93 5.05 8.92
N VAL A 47 -7.20 6.17 9.60
CA VAL A 47 -8.06 6.26 10.78
C VAL A 47 -9.51 6.56 10.43
N LEU A 48 -9.76 7.48 9.49
CA LEU A 48 -11.12 7.92 9.16
C LEU A 48 -11.97 6.78 8.59
N ALA A 49 -11.43 5.98 7.66
CA ALA A 49 -12.22 4.90 7.04
C ALA A 49 -12.68 3.84 8.05
N PRO A 50 -11.79 3.27 8.90
CA PRO A 50 -12.19 2.33 9.96
C PRO A 50 -13.25 2.90 10.90
N LEU A 51 -13.10 4.16 11.32
CA LEU A 51 -14.08 4.83 12.18
C LEU A 51 -15.46 4.89 11.51
N LEU A 52 -15.52 5.23 10.22
CA LEU A 52 -16.78 5.27 9.47
C LEU A 52 -17.42 3.89 9.28
N MET A 53 -16.60 2.83 9.21
CA MET A 53 -17.04 1.45 9.06
C MET A 53 -17.36 0.75 10.40
N GLY A 54 -17.00 1.35 11.53
CA GLY A 54 -17.15 0.75 12.86
C GLY A 54 -16.05 -0.25 13.24
N PHE A 55 -14.88 -0.18 12.58
CA PHE A 55 -13.68 -0.94 12.92
C PHE A 55 -12.84 -0.20 13.99
N ASP A 56 -12.00 -0.94 14.71
CA ASP A 56 -10.99 -0.35 15.60
C ASP A 56 -9.86 0.31 14.77
N PRO A 57 -9.68 1.64 14.85
CA PRO A 57 -8.64 2.34 14.10
C PRO A 57 -7.22 1.91 14.51
N ASN A 58 -6.99 1.47 15.75
CA ASN A 58 -5.67 1.00 16.19
C ASN A 58 -5.26 -0.27 15.46
N VAL A 59 -6.21 -1.21 15.30
CA VAL A 59 -5.99 -2.44 14.54
C VAL A 59 -5.77 -2.13 13.06
N ALA A 60 -6.53 -1.18 12.51
CA ALA A 60 -6.35 -0.76 11.12
C ALA A 60 -4.97 -0.13 10.85
N ILE A 61 -4.48 0.75 11.74
CA ILE A 61 -3.13 1.32 11.65
C ILE A 61 -2.08 0.20 11.74
N LEU A 62 -2.22 -0.71 12.70
CA LEU A 62 -1.28 -1.81 12.88
C LEU A 62 -1.23 -2.71 11.64
N MET A 63 -2.39 -3.12 11.11
CA MET A 63 -2.48 -3.97 9.93
C MET A 63 -2.02 -3.26 8.66
N SER A 64 -2.26 -1.95 8.52
CA SER A 64 -1.74 -1.12 7.44
C SER A 64 -0.20 -1.10 7.44
N GLY A 65 0.42 -0.91 8.61
CA GLY A 65 1.87 -0.96 8.77
C GLY A 65 2.45 -2.34 8.43
N ILE A 66 1.86 -3.41 8.98
CA ILE A 66 2.28 -4.79 8.69
C ILE A 66 2.12 -5.12 7.20
N GLY A 67 0.99 -4.76 6.60
CA GLY A 67 0.73 -4.97 5.18
C GLY A 67 1.75 -4.26 4.30
N THR A 68 2.08 -3.01 4.63
CA THR A 68 3.09 -2.21 3.93
C THR A 68 4.47 -2.88 3.98
N LEU A 69 4.87 -3.39 5.15
CA LEU A 69 6.13 -4.13 5.30
C LEU A 69 6.13 -5.43 4.47
N ILE A 70 5.06 -6.22 4.54
CA ILE A 70 4.93 -7.45 3.75
C ILE A 70 5.02 -7.14 2.25
N PHE A 71 4.30 -6.12 1.77
CA PHE A 71 4.35 -5.68 0.38
C PHE A 71 5.75 -5.26 -0.05
N PHE A 72 6.44 -4.49 0.81
CA PHE A 72 7.81 -4.05 0.55
C PHE A 72 8.78 -5.23 0.43
N PHE A 73 8.64 -6.24 1.30
CA PHE A 73 9.44 -7.47 1.21
C PHE A 73 9.13 -8.30 -0.05
N ILE A 74 7.85 -8.49 -0.38
CA ILE A 74 7.42 -9.25 -1.57
C ILE A 74 7.91 -8.57 -2.87
N THR A 75 7.89 -7.23 -2.93
CA THR A 75 8.36 -6.46 -4.09
C THR A 75 9.87 -6.30 -4.14
N GLY A 76 10.60 -6.81 -3.14
CA GLY A 76 12.06 -6.75 -3.10
C GLY A 76 12.60 -5.32 -2.93
N GLY A 77 11.84 -4.42 -2.30
CA GLY A 77 12.24 -3.04 -2.04
C GLY A 77 12.21 -2.10 -3.26
N LYS A 78 11.64 -2.54 -4.39
CA LYS A 78 11.61 -1.77 -5.64
C LYS A 78 10.43 -0.81 -5.75
N VAL A 79 9.35 -1.07 -5.03
CA VAL A 79 8.11 -0.30 -5.12
C VAL A 79 7.82 0.35 -3.77
N PRO A 80 8.06 1.66 -3.62
CA PRO A 80 7.71 2.39 -2.41
C PRO A 80 6.20 2.65 -2.39
N SER A 81 5.43 1.74 -1.77
CA SER A 81 3.98 1.87 -1.64
C SER A 81 3.56 1.72 -0.19
N TYR A 82 2.62 2.55 0.25
CA TYR A 82 1.96 2.46 1.56
C TYR A 82 0.52 1.97 1.38
N LEU A 83 0.14 0.97 2.17
CA LEU A 83 -1.18 0.34 2.10
C LEU A 83 -2.12 0.96 3.15
N GLY A 84 -2.95 1.91 2.73
CA GLY A 84 -3.95 2.56 3.60
C GLY A 84 -5.34 1.91 3.55
N SER A 85 -6.24 2.39 4.41
CA SER A 85 -7.65 1.99 4.41
C SER A 85 -8.38 2.48 3.16
N SER A 86 -9.06 1.58 2.44
CA SER A 86 -9.73 1.90 1.18
C SER A 86 -11.16 2.39 1.39
N PHE A 87 -11.43 3.63 0.98
CA PHE A 87 -12.74 4.28 1.16
C PHE A 87 -13.84 3.64 0.32
N ALA A 88 -13.48 2.93 -0.75
CA ALA A 88 -14.42 2.18 -1.58
C ALA A 88 -15.20 1.11 -0.80
N PHE A 89 -14.65 0.62 0.32
CA PHE A 89 -15.31 -0.37 1.16
C PHE A 89 -16.33 0.23 2.13
N ILE A 90 -16.36 1.55 2.35
CA ILE A 90 -17.26 2.16 3.33
C ILE A 90 -18.73 1.83 3.01
N GLY A 91 -19.17 2.07 1.77
CA GLY A 91 -20.56 1.80 1.37
C GLY A 91 -20.90 0.31 1.39
N VAL A 92 -19.97 -0.55 0.96
CA VAL A 92 -20.17 -2.01 0.92
C VAL A 92 -20.25 -2.58 2.34
N VAL A 93 -19.38 -2.14 3.24
CA VAL A 93 -19.37 -2.57 4.65
C VAL A 93 -20.65 -2.13 5.34
N ILE A 94 -21.05 -0.86 5.18
CA ILE A 94 -22.30 -0.34 5.74
C ILE A 94 -23.51 -1.15 5.25
N ALA A 95 -23.59 -1.42 3.95
CA ALA A 95 -24.68 -2.19 3.35
C ALA A 95 -24.68 -3.66 3.81
N ALA A 96 -23.50 -4.29 3.90
CA ALA A 96 -23.37 -5.70 4.29
C ALA A 96 -23.60 -5.94 5.79
N SER A 97 -23.21 -4.99 6.65
CA SER A 97 -23.37 -5.12 8.10
C SER A 97 -24.68 -4.52 8.62
N GLY A 98 -25.44 -3.81 7.78
CA GLY A 98 -26.65 -3.07 8.17
C GLY A 98 -26.36 -1.93 9.15
N TYR A 99 -25.18 -1.30 9.04
CA TYR A 99 -24.71 -0.32 10.02
C TYR A 99 -25.41 1.03 9.84
N ALA A 100 -26.22 1.45 10.81
CA ALA A 100 -26.98 2.69 10.78
C ALA A 100 -26.36 3.85 11.62
N GLY A 101 -25.13 3.67 12.14
CA GLY A 101 -24.45 4.62 13.02
C GLY A 101 -24.94 4.62 14.49
N PRO A 102 -24.36 5.50 15.34
CA PRO A 102 -23.02 5.40 15.87
C PRO A 102 -22.93 4.36 17.02
N GLY A 103 -22.16 3.29 16.83
CA GLY A 103 -21.93 2.26 17.85
C GLY A 103 -21.07 1.11 17.33
N PRO A 104 -20.62 0.18 18.19
CA PRO A 104 -19.89 -1.00 17.74
C PRO A 104 -20.79 -1.86 16.84
N ASN A 105 -20.30 -2.13 15.64
CA ASN A 105 -21.05 -2.84 14.60
C ASN A 105 -21.09 -4.34 14.91
N ALA A 106 -22.26 -4.86 15.29
CA ALA A 106 -22.42 -6.25 15.72
C ALA A 106 -22.22 -7.29 14.59
N ASN A 107 -22.32 -6.87 13.32
CA ASN A 107 -22.20 -7.75 12.15
C ASN A 107 -20.88 -7.59 11.39
N LEU A 108 -19.84 -7.10 12.06
CA LEU A 108 -18.53 -6.86 11.46
C LEU A 108 -17.92 -8.13 10.84
N GLY A 109 -18.25 -9.31 11.37
CA GLY A 109 -17.80 -10.60 10.83
C GLY A 109 -18.22 -10.86 9.38
N VAL A 110 -19.43 -10.44 8.98
CA VAL A 110 -19.92 -10.59 7.60
C VAL A 110 -19.16 -9.67 6.66
N ALA A 111 -18.91 -8.43 7.08
CA ALA A 111 -18.11 -7.47 6.33
C ALA A 111 -16.66 -7.94 6.17
N LEU A 112 -16.04 -8.49 7.23
CA LEU A 112 -14.70 -9.07 7.19
C LEU A 112 -14.62 -10.26 6.23
N GLY A 113 -15.62 -11.15 6.24
CA GLY A 113 -15.70 -12.25 5.27
C GLY A 113 -15.71 -11.76 3.82
N GLY A 114 -16.49 -10.72 3.53
CA GLY A 114 -16.49 -10.06 2.22
C GLY A 114 -15.13 -9.47 1.83
N ILE A 115 -14.48 -8.77 2.76
CA ILE A 115 -13.15 -8.18 2.55
C ILE A 115 -12.10 -9.26 2.23
N VAL A 116 -12.14 -10.39 2.93
CA VAL A 116 -11.23 -11.53 2.67
C VAL A 116 -11.44 -12.09 1.25
N ILE A 117 -12.69 -12.26 0.82
CA ILE A 117 -13.01 -12.73 -0.54
C ILE A 117 -12.52 -11.71 -1.58
N CYS A 118 -12.69 -10.40 -1.36
CA CYS A 118 -12.12 -9.37 -2.24
C CYS A 118 -10.59 -9.49 -2.35
N GLY A 119 -9.89 -9.77 -1.24
CA GLY A 119 -8.45 -10.01 -1.25
C GLY A 119 -8.05 -11.25 -2.08
N LEU A 120 -8.85 -12.32 -2.02
CA LEU A 120 -8.65 -13.50 -2.85
C LEU A 120 -8.85 -13.18 -4.34
N VAL A 121 -9.88 -12.42 -4.69
CA VAL A 121 -10.14 -11.98 -6.06
C VAL A 121 -8.97 -11.14 -6.60
N TYR A 122 -8.45 -10.19 -5.81
CA TYR A 122 -7.26 -9.42 -6.19
C TYR A 122 -6.03 -10.30 -6.40
N THR A 123 -5.86 -11.33 -5.58
CA THR A 123 -4.77 -12.30 -5.74
C THR A 123 -4.91 -13.07 -7.06
N ILE A 124 -6.12 -13.55 -7.38
CA ILE A 124 -6.41 -14.25 -8.65
C ILE A 124 -6.15 -13.35 -9.85
N ILE A 125 -6.63 -12.10 -9.81
CA ILE A 125 -6.37 -11.12 -10.87
C ILE A 125 -4.86 -10.89 -11.02
N GLY A 126 -4.14 -10.75 -9.91
CA GLY A 126 -2.68 -10.64 -9.90
C GLY A 126 -2.00 -11.83 -10.60
N PHE A 127 -2.43 -13.06 -10.31
CA PHE A 127 -1.93 -14.26 -10.98
C PHE A 127 -2.25 -14.28 -12.49
N ILE A 128 -3.46 -13.89 -12.88
CA ILE A 128 -3.85 -13.81 -14.29
C ILE A 128 -2.95 -12.81 -15.01
N VAL A 129 -2.76 -11.61 -14.45
CA VAL A 129 -1.89 -10.56 -15.00
C VAL A 129 -0.44 -11.04 -15.08
N HIS A 130 0.04 -11.77 -14.07
CA HIS A 130 1.37 -12.35 -14.11
C HIS A 130 1.51 -13.38 -15.24
N ALA A 131 0.54 -14.28 -15.40
CA ALA A 131 0.53 -15.29 -16.45
C ALA A 131 0.41 -14.70 -17.86
N THR A 132 -0.37 -13.62 -18.05
CA THR A 132 -0.50 -12.95 -19.35
C THR A 132 0.71 -12.10 -19.68
N ASN A 133 1.33 -11.41 -18.70
CA ASN A 133 2.57 -10.68 -18.92
C ASN A 133 3.70 -11.61 -19.37
N VAL A 134 3.87 -12.77 -18.71
CA VAL A 134 4.89 -13.76 -19.12
C VAL A 134 4.66 -14.24 -20.56
N LYS A 135 3.40 -14.35 -21.01
CA LYS A 135 3.09 -14.69 -22.41
C LYS A 135 3.39 -13.55 -23.38
N HIS A 136 3.09 -12.30 -23.00
CA HIS A 136 3.32 -11.14 -23.86
C HIS A 136 4.82 -10.85 -24.06
N THR A 137 5.63 -10.95 -23.01
CA THR A 137 7.11 -10.80 -23.09
C THR A 137 7.77 -11.87 -23.95
N LYS A 138 7.18 -13.08 -24.02
CA LYS A 138 7.67 -14.14 -24.93
C LYS A 138 7.18 -14.00 -26.37
N SER A 139 6.08 -13.28 -26.60
CA SER A 139 5.50 -13.08 -27.95
C SER A 139 6.12 -11.90 -28.71
N LYS A 140 6.79 -10.98 -28.01
CA LYS A 140 7.51 -9.86 -28.60
C LYS A 140 8.95 -9.92 -28.10
N PRO A 141 9.90 -10.53 -28.84
CA PRO A 141 11.31 -10.35 -28.52
C PRO A 141 11.58 -8.85 -28.44
N MET A 142 12.33 -8.44 -27.43
CA MET A 142 12.68 -7.04 -27.20
C MET A 142 13.52 -6.54 -28.39
N ALA A 143 12.84 -6.05 -29.43
CA ALA A 143 13.44 -5.29 -30.50
C ALA A 143 13.78 -3.90 -29.93
N GLY A 144 15.04 -3.72 -29.55
CA GLY A 144 15.56 -2.44 -29.09
C GLY A 144 16.21 -2.49 -27.70
N MET A 145 17.19 -3.39 -27.51
CA MET A 145 18.30 -3.14 -26.60
C MET A 145 19.49 -2.73 -27.47
N GLU A 146 19.70 -1.44 -27.67
CA GLU A 146 21.00 -0.76 -27.85
C GLU A 146 20.88 0.66 -27.27
#